data_AF-A0A6J6BUU4-F1
#
_entry.id   AF-A0A6J6BUU4-F1
#
_cell.length_a   1.000
_cell.length_b   1.000
_cell.length_c   1.000
_cell.angle_alpha   90.00
_cell.angle_beta   90.00
_cell.angle_gamma   90.00
#
_symmetry.space_group_name_H-M   'P 1'
#
loop_
_entity.id
_entity.type
_entity.pdbx_description
1 polymer ?
#
loop_
_entity_poly.entity_id
_entity_poly.type
_entity_poly.pdbx_seq_one_letter_code
_entity_poly.pdbx_strand_id
1 'polypeptide(L)'
;MTLTLDEPSTYFGLWWSAGNEANYINFYSDDELLGSFSCATLVTALNSQAVSSTDGESHTTADYFGSPVSGNNSGEPYAYLHIFAAEGKTFNKVVLSGAGFEFDNVVVARGANTALTTLVHLDGPLQELLPTEQPTDDLANTGSSSSPWLLTSLALALIVAGVALRSALRRVKPLR
;
A
#
# COMPACT_ATOMS: atom_id res chain seq x y z
N MET A 1 1.43 -16.23 -1.83
CA MET A 1 2.03 -16.09 -3.17
C MET A 1 3.28 -15.23 -3.06
N THR A 2 4.35 -15.59 -3.76
CA THR A 2 5.58 -14.78 -3.82
C THR A 2 5.84 -14.39 -5.25
N LEU A 3 6.07 -13.10 -5.47
CA LEU A 3 6.52 -12.53 -6.73
C LEU A 3 7.98 -12.12 -6.56
N THR A 4 8.86 -12.73 -7.34
CA THR A 4 10.27 -12.33 -7.44
C THR A 4 10.45 -11.54 -8.72
N LEU A 5 11.07 -10.38 -8.62
CA LEU A 5 11.35 -9.49 -9.74
C LEU A 5 12.77 -9.75 -10.22
N ASP A 6 12.95 -9.87 -11.53
CA ASP A 6 14.29 -10.07 -12.12
C ASP A 6 15.24 -8.89 -11.85
N GLU A 7 14.68 -7.72 -11.52
CA GLU A 7 15.39 -6.48 -11.31
C GLU A 7 14.72 -5.67 -10.19
N PRO A 8 15.50 -4.97 -9.34
CA PRO A 8 14.95 -4.09 -8.31
C PRO A 8 14.04 -3.01 -8.90
N SER A 9 12.90 -2.81 -8.25
CA SER A 9 11.83 -1.89 -8.68
C SER A 9 11.53 -0.85 -7.60
N THR A 10 10.97 0.27 -8.02
CA THR A 10 10.60 1.41 -7.16
C THR A 10 9.09 1.62 -7.11
N TYR A 11 8.33 0.89 -7.92
CA TYR A 11 6.88 1.01 -8.00
C TYR A 11 6.23 -0.37 -8.18
N PHE A 12 5.15 -0.60 -7.42
CA PHE A 12 4.28 -1.75 -7.56
C PHE A 12 2.83 -1.26 -7.64
N GLY A 13 2.12 -1.66 -8.69
CA GLY A 13 0.70 -1.43 -8.87
C GLY A 13 -0.05 -2.75 -8.88
N LEU A 14 -1.24 -2.80 -8.30
CA LEU A 14 -2.14 -3.94 -8.42
C LEU A 14 -3.60 -3.52 -8.29
N TRP A 15 -4.47 -4.26 -8.97
CA TRP A 15 -5.88 -4.30 -8.63
C TRP A 15 -6.07 -5.28 -7.47
N TRP A 16 -6.67 -4.84 -6.37
CA TRP A 16 -7.01 -5.68 -5.23
C TRP A 16 -8.54 -5.80 -5.14
N SER A 17 -9.02 -7.03 -5.26
CA SER A 17 -10.43 -7.39 -5.09
C SER A 17 -10.68 -7.93 -3.69
N ALA A 18 -11.82 -7.55 -3.11
CA ALA A 18 -12.37 -8.25 -1.95
C ALA A 18 -11.39 -8.41 -0.76
N GLY A 19 -10.53 -7.42 -0.52
CA GLY A 19 -9.50 -7.53 0.51
C GLY A 19 -10.08 -7.54 1.93
N ASN A 20 -9.47 -8.30 2.84
CA ASN A 20 -9.84 -8.29 4.26
C ASN A 20 -8.63 -8.03 5.16
N GLU A 21 -8.87 -7.65 6.42
CA GLU A 21 -7.82 -7.23 7.36
C GLU A 21 -6.71 -8.27 7.58
N ALA A 22 -6.98 -9.56 7.34
CA ALA A 22 -5.99 -10.64 7.42
C ALA A 22 -5.17 -10.84 6.14
N ASN A 23 -5.31 -9.95 5.15
CA ASN A 23 -4.53 -9.96 3.91
C ASN A 23 -3.40 -8.94 3.95
N TYR A 24 -2.21 -9.35 3.49
CA TYR A 24 -0.98 -8.57 3.56
C TYR A 24 -0.23 -8.56 2.24
N ILE A 25 0.39 -7.41 1.93
CA ILE A 25 1.40 -7.22 0.90
C ILE A 25 2.72 -6.84 1.58
N ASN A 26 3.70 -7.71 1.51
CA ASN A 26 5.02 -7.50 2.10
C ASN A 26 6.06 -7.24 1.02
N PHE A 27 6.86 -6.19 1.18
CA PHE A 27 7.90 -5.80 0.23
C PHE A 27 9.28 -6.08 0.83
N TYR A 28 10.15 -6.68 0.03
CA TYR A 28 11.49 -7.08 0.46
C TYR A 28 12.57 -6.61 -0.52
N SER A 29 13.75 -6.29 0.04
CA SER A 29 15.01 -6.26 -0.67
C SER A 29 15.78 -7.52 -0.30
N ASP A 30 15.88 -8.45 -1.23
CA ASP A 30 16.32 -9.83 -1.00
C ASP A 30 15.50 -10.48 0.11
N ASP A 31 16.08 -10.71 1.29
CA ASP A 31 15.40 -11.27 2.47
C ASP A 31 15.05 -10.22 3.54
N GLU A 32 15.45 -8.97 3.35
CA GLU A 32 15.13 -7.86 4.26
C GLU A 32 13.71 -7.35 4.02
N LEU A 33 12.85 -7.40 5.04
CA LEU A 33 11.51 -6.80 5.00
C LEU A 33 11.62 -5.28 5.06
N LEU A 34 11.15 -4.61 4.00
CA LEU A 34 11.11 -3.16 3.92
C LEU A 34 9.80 -2.58 4.48
N GLY A 35 8.69 -3.31 4.32
CA GLY A 35 7.39 -2.87 4.82
C GLY A 35 6.28 -3.90 4.56
N SER A 36 5.25 -3.89 5.41
CA SER A 36 4.08 -4.78 5.37
C SER A 36 2.76 -4.01 5.34
N PHE A 37 2.04 -4.07 4.24
CA PHE A 37 0.74 -3.40 4.09
C PHE A 37 -0.40 -4.39 4.30
N SER A 38 -1.15 -4.19 5.38
CA SER A 38 -2.39 -4.93 5.61
C SER A 38 -3.57 -4.24 4.92
N CYS A 39 -4.56 -5.02 4.49
CA CYS A 39 -5.82 -4.44 4.00
C CYS A 39 -6.55 -3.65 5.10
N ALA A 40 -6.21 -3.85 6.38
CA ALA A 40 -6.80 -3.08 7.48
C ALA A 40 -6.52 -1.57 7.34
N THR A 41 -5.37 -1.17 6.78
CA THR A 41 -5.09 0.24 6.47
C THR A 41 -6.07 0.79 5.44
N LEU A 42 -6.37 0.03 4.39
CA LEU A 42 -7.36 0.40 3.38
C LEU A 42 -8.76 0.47 3.99
N VAL A 43 -9.17 -0.55 4.74
CA VAL A 43 -10.49 -0.60 5.40
C VAL A 43 -10.65 0.58 6.38
N THR A 44 -9.61 0.89 7.16
CA THR A 44 -9.61 2.02 8.10
C THR A 44 -9.82 3.35 7.37
N ALA A 45 -9.14 3.56 6.24
CA ALA A 45 -9.31 4.76 5.44
C ALA A 45 -10.73 4.85 4.84
N LEU A 46 -11.31 3.72 4.45
CA LEU A 46 -12.64 3.65 3.86
C LEU A 46 -13.79 3.71 4.88
N ASN A 47 -13.51 3.69 6.18
CA ASN A 47 -14.52 3.83 7.23
C ASN A 47 -15.07 5.26 7.40
N SER A 48 -14.46 6.26 6.76
CA SER A 48 -15.02 7.62 6.67
C SER A 48 -16.12 7.70 5.60
N GLN A 49 -16.87 8.80 5.54
CA GLN A 49 -17.84 9.02 4.44
C GLN A 49 -17.13 9.38 3.12
N ALA A 50 -15.97 10.02 3.20
CA ALA A 50 -15.18 10.44 2.07
C ALA A 50 -13.68 10.41 2.39
N VAL A 51 -12.88 10.20 1.35
CA VAL A 51 -11.43 10.34 1.37
C VAL A 51 -11.02 11.41 0.38
N SER A 52 -9.97 12.17 0.70
CA SER A 52 -9.49 13.23 -0.17
C SER A 52 -8.22 12.82 -0.90
N SER A 53 -8.14 13.16 -2.18
CA SER A 53 -6.88 13.15 -2.92
C SER A 53 -5.93 14.22 -2.40
N THR A 54 -4.67 14.13 -2.80
CA THR A 54 -3.63 15.08 -2.40
C THR A 54 -3.87 16.51 -2.94
N ASP A 55 -4.56 16.64 -4.08
CA ASP A 55 -5.01 17.94 -4.61
C ASP A 55 -6.32 18.45 -4.00
N GLY A 56 -6.92 17.71 -3.06
CA GLY A 56 -8.09 18.15 -2.28
C GLY A 56 -9.44 17.76 -2.85
N GLU A 57 -9.50 17.01 -3.97
CA GLU A 57 -10.74 16.43 -4.47
C GLU A 57 -11.27 15.38 -3.48
N SER A 58 -12.58 15.36 -3.28
CA SER A 58 -13.24 14.46 -2.33
C SER A 58 -13.88 13.28 -3.08
N HIS A 59 -13.64 12.07 -2.59
CA HIS A 59 -14.16 10.83 -3.14
C HIS A 59 -15.03 10.12 -2.10
N THR A 60 -16.24 9.72 -2.51
CA THR A 60 -17.14 8.96 -1.62
C THR A 60 -16.56 7.56 -1.39
N THR A 61 -16.41 7.15 -0.13
CA THR A 61 -15.83 5.83 0.19
C THR A 61 -16.71 4.66 -0.25
N ALA A 62 -18.03 4.88 -0.35
CA ALA A 62 -18.97 3.89 -0.86
C ALA A 62 -18.65 3.39 -2.29
N ASP A 63 -17.95 4.20 -3.10
CA ASP A 63 -17.56 3.82 -4.47
C ASP A 63 -16.48 2.73 -4.50
N TYR A 64 -15.83 2.46 -3.36
CA TYR A 64 -14.79 1.43 -3.22
C TYR A 64 -15.33 0.09 -2.72
N PHE A 65 -16.64 -0.05 -2.50
CA PHE A 65 -17.23 -1.29 -1.99
C PHE A 65 -18.03 -2.05 -3.04
N GLY A 66 -17.81 -3.37 -3.09
CA GLY A 66 -18.46 -4.27 -4.04
C GLY A 66 -17.81 -4.29 -5.41
N SER A 67 -17.92 -5.44 -6.07
CA SER A 67 -17.32 -5.68 -7.38
C SER A 67 -17.76 -4.60 -8.38
N PRO A 68 -16.82 -3.95 -9.09
CA PRO A 68 -17.16 -2.93 -10.08
C PRO A 68 -17.92 -3.50 -11.29
N VAL A 69 -17.97 -4.83 -11.46
CA VAL A 69 -18.70 -5.48 -12.55
C VAL A 69 -20.12 -5.85 -12.11
N SER A 70 -20.26 -6.57 -10.98
CA SER A 70 -21.54 -7.14 -10.56
C SER A 70 -22.20 -6.44 -9.38
N GLY A 71 -21.44 -5.70 -8.58
CA GLY A 71 -21.89 -5.18 -7.27
C GLY A 71 -21.97 -6.23 -6.17
N ASN A 72 -21.59 -7.48 -6.44
CA ASN A 72 -21.46 -8.51 -5.40
C ASN A 72 -20.38 -8.12 -4.38
N ASN A 73 -20.41 -8.77 -3.21
CA ASN A 73 -19.47 -8.50 -2.12
C ASN A 73 -19.49 -7.02 -1.69
N SER A 74 -20.68 -6.44 -1.59
CA SER A 74 -20.87 -5.00 -1.29
C SER A 74 -20.34 -4.54 0.07
N GLY A 75 -19.87 -5.46 0.92
CA GLY A 75 -19.18 -5.14 2.18
C GLY A 75 -17.65 -5.24 2.09
N GLU A 76 -17.10 -5.62 0.93
CA GLU A 76 -15.67 -5.83 0.74
C GLU A 76 -15.07 -4.71 -0.14
N PRO A 77 -13.85 -4.24 0.18
CA PRO A 77 -13.19 -3.18 -0.56
C PRO A 77 -12.58 -3.66 -1.88
N TYR A 78 -12.62 -2.79 -2.87
CA TYR A 78 -12.01 -2.94 -4.19
C TYR A 78 -11.26 -1.66 -4.54
N ALA A 79 -9.97 -1.76 -4.84
CA ALA A 79 -9.16 -0.61 -5.19
C ALA A 79 -7.99 -0.99 -6.10
N TYR A 80 -7.58 -0.06 -6.96
CA TYR A 80 -6.24 -0.12 -7.54
C TYR A 80 -5.28 0.58 -6.58
N LEU A 81 -4.26 -0.14 -6.11
CA LEU A 81 -3.23 0.42 -5.25
C LEU A 81 -1.98 0.76 -6.05
N HIS A 82 -1.43 1.93 -5.74
CA HIS A 82 -0.13 2.40 -6.18
C HIS A 82 0.81 2.44 -4.98
N ILE A 83 1.87 1.63 -5.02
CA ILE A 83 2.88 1.57 -3.96
C ILE A 83 4.19 2.11 -4.51
N PHE A 84 4.71 3.15 -3.87
CA PHE A 84 5.98 3.78 -4.21
C PHE A 84 7.02 3.46 -3.14
N ALA A 85 8.20 2.99 -3.57
CA ALA A 85 9.34 2.86 -2.67
C ALA A 85 9.77 4.23 -2.16
N ALA A 86 10.17 4.30 -0.89
CA ALA A 86 10.76 5.51 -0.33
C ALA A 86 12.05 5.88 -1.06
N GLU A 87 12.46 7.15 -0.95
CA GLU A 87 13.68 7.65 -1.59
C GLU A 87 14.90 6.77 -1.27
N GLY A 88 15.65 6.40 -2.31
CA GLY A 88 16.84 5.54 -2.19
C GLY A 88 16.55 4.07 -1.89
N LYS A 89 15.28 3.64 -1.82
CA LYS A 89 14.89 2.24 -1.61
C LYS A 89 14.41 1.60 -2.91
N THR A 90 14.62 0.29 -3.00
CA THR A 90 14.08 -0.57 -4.05
C THR A 90 13.67 -1.89 -3.43
N PHE A 91 12.78 -2.63 -4.08
CA PHE A 91 12.40 -3.98 -3.70
C PHE A 91 12.51 -4.92 -4.90
N ASN A 92 12.81 -6.19 -4.65
CA ASN A 92 12.87 -7.24 -5.67
C ASN A 92 11.98 -8.45 -5.32
N LYS A 93 11.32 -8.44 -4.16
CA LYS A 93 10.41 -9.51 -3.75
C LYS A 93 9.15 -8.93 -3.11
N VAL A 94 7.99 -9.42 -3.56
CA VAL A 94 6.67 -9.06 -3.03
C VAL A 94 5.97 -10.34 -2.58
N VAL A 95 5.52 -10.38 -1.33
CA VAL A 95 4.78 -11.52 -0.79
C VAL A 95 3.34 -11.10 -0.52
N LEU A 96 2.41 -11.74 -1.22
CA LEU A 96 0.96 -11.60 -1.04
C LEU A 96 0.47 -12.75 -0.18
N SER A 97 -0.19 -12.46 0.94
CA SER A 97 -0.54 -13.48 1.94
C SER A 97 -1.86 -13.20 2.63
N GLY A 98 -2.44 -14.23 3.26
CA GLY A 98 -3.79 -14.20 3.82
C GLY A 98 -4.76 -15.09 3.03
N ALA A 99 -5.82 -15.54 3.70
CA ALA A 99 -6.86 -16.35 3.07
C ALA A 99 -7.72 -15.49 2.13
N GLY A 100 -8.06 -16.02 0.96
CA GLY A 100 -8.92 -15.35 -0.01
C GLY A 100 -8.30 -14.11 -0.66
N PHE A 101 -6.97 -14.02 -0.74
CA PHE A 101 -6.31 -12.88 -1.39
C PHE A 101 -6.58 -12.89 -2.91
N GLU A 102 -7.39 -11.94 -3.38
CA GLU A 102 -7.76 -11.80 -4.80
C GLU A 102 -7.14 -10.54 -5.42
N PHE A 103 -6.40 -10.70 -6.51
CA PHE A 103 -5.73 -9.59 -7.19
C PHE A 103 -5.63 -9.80 -8.70
N ASP A 104 -5.43 -8.71 -9.45
CA ASP A 104 -5.20 -8.70 -10.89
C ASP A 104 -4.36 -7.48 -11.30
N ASN A 105 -4.05 -7.33 -12.59
CA ASN A 105 -3.43 -6.14 -13.20
C ASN A 105 -2.17 -5.64 -12.48
N VAL A 106 -1.28 -6.57 -12.15
CA VAL A 106 0.00 -6.27 -11.50
C VAL A 106 0.92 -5.51 -12.47
N VAL A 107 1.50 -4.42 -11.99
CA VAL A 107 2.46 -3.59 -12.73
C VAL A 107 3.67 -3.33 -11.85
N VAL A 108 4.86 -3.36 -12.45
CA VAL A 108 6.11 -2.93 -11.82
C VAL A 108 6.79 -1.87 -12.67
N ALA A 109 7.45 -0.91 -12.01
CA ALA A 109 8.26 0.07 -12.70
C ALA A 109 9.53 0.39 -11.91
N ARG A 110 10.50 0.96 -12.62
CA ARG A 110 11.84 1.30 -12.13
C ARG A 110 12.08 2.80 -12.29
N GLY A 111 13.07 3.33 -11.58
CA GLY A 111 13.45 4.74 -11.66
C GLY A 111 12.62 5.66 -10.75
N ALA A 112 12.72 6.96 -10.97
CA ALA A 112 11.97 7.94 -10.18
C ALA A 112 10.49 7.89 -10.57
N ASN A 113 9.65 7.44 -9.63
CA ASN A 113 8.19 7.42 -9.78
C ASN A 113 7.60 8.40 -8.78
N THR A 114 6.98 9.47 -9.29
CA THR A 114 6.30 10.47 -8.46
C THR A 114 4.82 10.12 -8.38
N ALA A 115 4.28 10.07 -7.17
CA ALA A 115 2.84 9.93 -7.00
C ALA A 115 2.11 11.13 -7.61
N LEU A 116 1.04 10.86 -8.34
CA LEU A 116 0.16 11.91 -8.85
C LEU A 116 -0.57 12.58 -7.67
N THR A 117 -0.98 13.84 -7.83
CA THR A 117 -1.74 14.56 -6.80
C THR A 117 -3.22 14.14 -6.78
N THR A 118 -3.73 13.59 -7.88
CA THR A 118 -5.12 13.17 -8.10
C THR A 118 -5.49 11.87 -7.37
N LEU A 119 -4.79 11.56 -6.31
CA LEU A 119 -4.55 10.21 -5.82
C LEU A 119 -4.67 10.29 -4.28
N VAL A 120 -5.44 9.38 -3.67
CA VAL A 120 -5.71 9.36 -2.21
C VAL A 120 -4.54 8.77 -1.45
N HIS A 121 -3.80 9.60 -0.72
CA HIS A 121 -2.69 9.12 0.08
C HIS A 121 -3.19 8.35 1.31
N LEU A 122 -2.74 7.11 1.43
CA LEU A 122 -2.80 6.28 2.62
C LEU A 122 -1.39 6.18 3.18
N ASP A 123 -1.25 6.42 4.48
CA ASP A 123 0.03 6.20 5.13
C ASP A 123 0.47 4.75 4.87
N GLY A 124 1.69 4.63 4.35
CA GLY A 124 2.25 3.36 3.93
C GLY A 124 2.44 2.40 5.09
N PRO A 125 2.88 1.18 4.78
CA PRO A 125 3.08 0.20 5.80
C PRO A 125 4.20 0.65 6.71
N LEU A 126 3.90 0.75 8.00
CA LEU A 126 4.92 0.92 9.02
C LEU A 126 5.88 -0.27 8.89
N GLN A 127 7.19 -0.01 8.89
CA GLN A 127 8.12 -1.06 9.27
C GLN A 127 7.67 -1.50 10.66
N GLU A 128 7.32 -2.77 10.84
CA GLU A 128 7.15 -3.28 12.20
C GLU A 128 8.51 -3.05 12.86
N LEU A 129 8.57 -2.06 13.76
CA LEU A 129 9.74 -1.85 14.56
C LEU A 129 9.95 -3.18 15.27
N LEU A 130 10.94 -3.95 14.84
CA LEU A 130 11.46 -5.02 15.66
C LEU A 130 11.63 -4.40 17.06
N PRO A 131 11.10 -5.03 18.13
CA PRO A 131 11.26 -4.50 19.47
C PRO A 131 12.72 -4.13 19.62
N THR A 132 12.98 -2.84 19.79
CA THR A 132 14.32 -2.41 20.14
C THR A 132 14.55 -3.08 21.48
N GLU A 133 15.38 -4.13 21.54
CA GLU A 133 15.90 -4.56 22.83
C GLU A 133 16.57 -3.31 23.38
N GLN A 134 15.88 -2.63 24.30
CA GLN A 134 16.52 -1.58 25.08
C GLN A 134 17.71 -2.28 25.72
N PRO A 135 18.96 -1.83 25.48
CA PRO A 135 20.05 -2.29 26.31
C PRO A 135 19.64 -1.94 27.74
N THR A 136 19.37 -2.96 28.55
CA THR A 136 19.20 -2.76 29.99
C THR A 136 20.51 -2.17 30.46
N ASP A 137 20.42 -0.92 30.89
CA ASP A 137 21.54 -0.12 31.40
C ASP A 137 21.99 -0.69 32.74
N ASP A 138 22.57 -1.90 32.70
CA ASP A 138 23.37 -2.43 33.80
C ASP A 138 24.79 -1.90 33.59
N LEU A 139 25.02 -0.77 34.25
CA LEU A 139 26.28 -0.07 34.37
C LEU A 139 27.42 -1.03 34.76
N ALA A 140 28.33 -1.30 33.82
CA ALA A 140 29.73 -1.52 34.11
C ALA A 140 30.60 -0.87 33.03
N ASN A 141 30.87 0.42 33.24
CA ASN A 141 31.91 1.20 32.57
C ASN A 141 33.29 0.56 32.78
N THR A 142 33.98 0.17 31.71
CA THR A 142 35.36 0.61 31.40
C THR A 142 35.70 0.31 29.93
N GLY A 143 35.82 1.34 29.09
CA GLY A 143 36.57 1.23 27.82
C GLY A 143 36.01 2.01 26.64
N SER A 144 36.76 3.03 26.23
CA SER A 144 36.62 3.91 25.07
C SER A 144 35.90 3.38 23.82
N SER A 145 35.02 4.19 23.21
CA SER A 145 35.26 4.86 21.90
C SER A 145 34.02 5.62 21.37
N SER A 146 34.22 6.91 21.06
CA SER A 146 33.59 7.77 20.04
C SER A 146 32.12 7.58 19.57
N SER A 147 31.24 8.48 20.05
CA SER A 147 30.36 9.46 19.35
C SER A 147 29.49 9.08 18.10
N PRO A 148 28.56 9.95 17.62
CA PRO A 148 27.15 10.06 18.05
C PRO A 148 26.16 10.21 16.86
N TRP A 149 25.07 9.45 16.73
CA TRP A 149 24.12 9.73 15.65
C TRP A 149 22.66 9.65 16.09
N LEU A 150 22.01 10.81 15.96
CA LEU A 150 20.57 11.04 16.01
C LEU A 150 19.85 10.08 15.05
N LEU A 151 18.85 9.36 15.54
CA LEU A 151 17.90 8.64 14.71
C LEU A 151 16.87 9.63 14.16
N THR A 152 16.99 9.98 12.89
CA THR A 152 15.84 10.45 12.10
C THR A 152 15.18 9.24 11.47
N SER A 153 14.13 8.72 12.11
CA SER A 153 13.26 7.71 11.52
C SER A 153 12.02 8.39 10.94
N LEU A 154 12.05 8.66 9.63
CA LEU A 154 10.84 8.93 8.85
C LEU A 154 10.91 8.09 7.58
N ALA A 155 10.52 6.82 7.68
CA ALA A 155 10.29 5.98 6.51
C ALA A 155 8.83 6.15 6.10
N LEU A 156 8.54 7.19 5.31
CA LEU A 156 7.23 7.37 4.70
C LEU A 156 7.22 6.63 3.36
N ALA A 157 6.65 5.43 3.33
CA ALA A 157 6.22 4.84 2.07
C ALA A 157 4.89 5.49 1.70
N LEU A 158 4.76 6.00 0.48
CA LEU A 158 3.53 6.61 -0.01
C LEU A 158 2.68 5.49 -0.64
N ILE A 159 1.54 5.16 -0.05
CA ILE A 159 0.55 4.26 -0.66
C ILE A 159 -0.60 5.11 -1.14
N VAL A 160 -1.05 4.88 -2.37
CA VAL A 160 -2.14 5.69 -2.92
C VAL A 160 -3.18 4.82 -3.61
N ALA A 161 -4.46 4.99 -3.26
CA ALA A 161 -5.58 4.31 -3.89
C ALA A 161 -6.23 5.18 -5.00
N GLY A 162 -6.56 4.56 -6.14
CA GLY A 162 -7.27 5.19 -7.26
C GLY A 162 -8.68 4.63 -7.49
N VAL A 163 -9.60 5.48 -7.94
CA VAL A 163 -11.00 5.14 -8.26
C VAL A 163 -11.10 4.39 -9.60
N ALA A 164 -11.75 3.23 -9.63
CA ALA A 164 -12.14 2.56 -10.88
C ALA A 164 -13.45 3.16 -11.43
N LEU A 165 -13.36 3.97 -12.47
CA LEU A 165 -14.50 4.66 -13.07
C LEU A 165 -15.43 3.68 -13.83
N ARG A 166 -16.71 3.59 -13.47
CA ARG A 166 -17.73 2.87 -14.26
C ARG A 166 -18.21 3.75 -15.42
N SER A 167 -18.00 3.29 -16.66
CA SER A 167 -18.62 3.91 -17.84
C SER A 167 -20.11 3.56 -17.90
N ALA A 168 -20.97 4.58 -17.80
CA ALA A 168 -22.42 4.43 -17.92
C ALA A 168 -22.82 4.27 -19.40
N LEU A 169 -22.85 3.03 -19.90
CA LEU A 169 -23.54 2.71 -21.16
C LEU A 169 -25.05 2.67 -20.93
N ARG A 170 -25.70 3.85 -20.97
CA ARG A 170 -27.14 3.93 -21.20
C ARG A 170 -27.42 3.54 -22.65
N ARG A 171 -28.00 2.35 -22.83
CA ARG A 171 -28.59 1.88 -24.10
C ARG A 171 -29.53 2.95 -24.67
N VAL A 172 -29.22 3.46 -25.85
CA VAL A 172 -30.17 4.16 -26.72
C VAL A 172 -31.27 3.16 -27.10
N LYS A 173 -32.52 3.43 -26.72
CA LYS A 173 -33.68 2.80 -27.36
C LYS A 173 -34.06 3.62 -28.60
N PRO A 174 -34.27 3.00 -29.77
CA PRO A 174 -34.91 3.70 -30.88
C PRO A 174 -36.42 3.67 -30.68
N LEU A 175 -37.09 4.80 -30.93
CA LEU A 175 -38.51 4.79 -31.26
C LEU A 175 -38.69 5.53 -32.58
N ARG A 176 -39.54 4.89 -33.39
CA ARG A 176 -39.88 5.17 -34.79
C ARG A 176 -40.63 6.46 -34.97
#